data_AF-A0A7K0T7L2-F1
#
_entry.id   AF-A0A7K0T7L2-F1
#
_cell.length_a   1.000
_cell.length_b   1.000
_cell.length_c   1.000
_cell.angle_alpha   90.00
_cell.angle_beta   90.00
_cell.angle_gamma   90.00
#
_symmetry.space_group_name_H-M   'P 1'
#
loop_
_entity.id
_entity.type
_entity.pdbx_description
1 polymer ?
#
loop_
_entity_poly.entity_id
_entity_poly.type
_entity_poly.pdbx_seq_one_letter_code
_entity_poly.pdbx_strand_id
1 'polypeptide(L)' 'MIDGIGIDVVDIERFISSLERTPGLLEKLFTPAERTKPVSSLAARFAAKEALAKALSAGKG' A
#
# COMPACT_ATOMS: atom_id res chain seq x y z
N MET A 1 -8.33 20.53 14.17
CA MET A 1 -7.37 20.91 13.10
C MET A 1 -7.08 19.64 12.31
N ILE A 2 -7.03 19.70 10.97
CA ILE A 2 -6.66 18.55 10.13
C ILE A 2 -5.22 18.77 9.67
N ASP A 3 -4.34 17.83 9.97
CA ASP A 3 -2.89 17.98 9.73
C ASP A 3 -2.49 17.61 8.29
N GLY A 4 -3.27 16.77 7.61
CA GLY A 4 -3.02 16.37 6.22
C GLY A 4 -4.07 15.42 5.66
N ILE A 5 -4.14 15.34 4.33
CA ILE A 5 -4.99 14.41 3.58
C ILE A 5 -4.12 13.71 2.55
N GLY A 6 -4.37 12.42 2.31
CA GLY A 6 -3.68 11.65 1.30
C GLY A 6 -4.62 10.73 0.55
N ILE A 7 -4.35 10.55 -0.74
CA ILE A 7 -5.08 9.66 -1.64
C ILE A 7 -4.08 8.84 -2.44
N ASP A 8 -4.46 7.60 -2.74
CA ASP A 8 -3.71 6.72 -3.62
C ASP A 8 -4.66 5.78 -4.37
N VAL A 9 -4.26 5.37 -5.56
CA VAL A 9 -4.99 4.42 -6.40
C VAL A 9 -4.01 3.36 -6.88
N VAL A 10 -4.39 2.10 -6.71
CA VAL A 10 -3.58 0.95 -7.07
C VAL A 10 -4.33 0.11 -8.09
N ASP A 11 -3.69 -0.12 -9.23
CA ASP A 11 -4.12 -1.11 -10.21
C ASP A 11 -3.76 -2.53 -9.72
N ILE A 12 -4.76 -3.42 -9.67
CA ILE A 12 -4.60 -4.75 -9.09
C ILE A 12 -3.69 -5.64 -9.95
N GLU A 13 -3.78 -5.56 -11.27
CA GLU A 13 -2.96 -6.39 -12.17
C GLU A 13 -1.49 -5.98 -12.09
N ARG A 14 -1.21 -4.68 -12.06
CA ARG A 14 0.14 -4.16 -11.85
C ARG A 14 0.70 -4.51 -10.47
N PHE A 15 -0.15 -4.51 -9.45
CA PHE A 15 0.23 -4.92 -8.10
C PHE A 15 0.63 -6.40 -8.06
N ILE A 16 -0.17 -7.27 -8.68
CA ILE A 16 0.14 -8.71 -8.81
C ILE A 16 1.47 -8.91 -9.53
N SER A 17 1.63 -8.31 -10.71
CA SER A 17 2.88 -8.39 -11.47
C SER A 17 4.10 -7.92 -10.67
N SER A 18 3.94 -6.92 -9.81
CA SER A 18 5.01 -6.44 -8.93
C SER A 18 5.38 -7.46 -7.85
N LEU A 19 4.40 -8.13 -7.24
CA LEU A 19 4.63 -9.18 -6.26
C LEU A 19 5.30 -10.42 -6.89
N GLU A 20 4.89 -10.79 -8.10
CA GLU A 20 5.49 -11.91 -8.85
C GLU A 20 6.94 -11.60 -9.24
N ARG A 21 7.19 -10.39 -9.76
CA ARG A 21 8.53 -9.93 -10.15
C ARG A 21 9.46 -9.80 -8.94
N THR A 22 8.95 -9.53 -7.75
CA THR A 22 9.76 -9.37 -6.53
C THR A 22 9.11 -10.07 -5.34
N PRO A 23 9.35 -11.40 -5.18
CA PRO A 23 8.66 -12.19 -4.16
C PRO A 23 8.83 -11.69 -2.72
N GLY A 24 9.99 -11.11 -2.39
CA GLY A 24 10.25 -10.54 -1.05
C GLY A 24 9.48 -9.25 -0.76
N LEU A 25 8.79 -8.66 -1.75
CA LEU A 25 8.01 -7.44 -1.57
C LEU A 25 6.80 -7.68 -0.66
N LEU A 26 6.17 -8.85 -0.76
CA LEU A 26 5.02 -9.19 0.08
C LEU A 26 5.37 -9.12 1.57
N GLU A 27 6.56 -9.62 1.94
CA GLU A 27 6.98 -9.63 3.34
C GLU A 27 7.39 -8.26 3.86
N LYS A 28 7.96 -7.43 2.98
CA LYS A 28 8.35 -6.05 3.29
C LYS A 28 7.14 -5.14 3.48
N LEU A 29 6.10 -5.32 2.66
CA LEU A 29 4.92 -4.44 2.68
C LEU A 29 3.87 -4.87 3.71
N PHE A 30 3.78 -6.16 4.04
CA PHE A 30 2.68 -6.70 4.84
C PHE A 30 3.13 -7.46 6.08
N THR A 31 2.44 -7.20 7.18
CA THR A 31 2.56 -7.98 8.42
C THR A 31 2.11 -9.43 8.20
N PRO A 32 2.56 -10.40 9.01
CA PRO A 32 2.15 -11.80 8.85
C PRO A 32 0.63 -12.01 8.80
N ALA A 33 -0.13 -11.25 9.60
CA ALA A 33 -1.59 -11.35 9.63
C ALA A 33 -2.26 -10.85 8.34
N GLU A 34 -1.67 -9.87 7.66
CA GLU A 34 -2.20 -9.32 6.40
C GLU A 34 -1.96 -10.26 5.21
N ARG A 35 -0.84 -10.98 5.18
CA ARG A 35 -0.42 -11.83 4.03
C ARG A 35 -1.40 -12.94 3.67
N THR A 36 -2.27 -13.33 4.60
CA THR A 36 -3.29 -14.38 4.39
C THR A 36 -4.53 -13.88 3.64
N LYS A 37 -4.61 -12.58 3.33
CA LYS A 37 -5.79 -11.99 2.71
C LYS A 37 -5.76 -12.10 1.18
N PRO A 38 -6.93 -12.05 0.52
CA PRO A 38 -7.01 -12.04 -0.95
C PRO A 38 -6.23 -10.87 -1.55
N VAL A 39 -5.74 -11.04 -2.79
CA VAL A 39 -4.84 -10.06 -3.42
C VAL A 39 -5.47 -8.67 -3.62
N SER A 40 -6.78 -8.60 -3.89
CA SER A 40 -7.52 -7.32 -3.93
C SER A 40 -7.50 -6.60 -2.58
N SER A 41 -7.55 -7.36 -1.49
CA SER A 41 -7.44 -6.85 -0.12
C SER A 41 -6.03 -6.38 0.22
N LEU A 42 -5.00 -7.02 -0.35
CA LEU A 42 -3.61 -6.58 -0.24
C LEU A 42 -3.35 -5.30 -1.04
N ALA A 43 -3.87 -5.21 -2.27
CA ALA A 43 -3.77 -4.01 -3.11
C ALA A 43 -4.43 -2.80 -2.44
N ALA A 44 -5.64 -2.98 -1.87
CA ALA A 44 -6.32 -1.92 -1.12
C ALA A 44 -5.53 -1.46 0.12
N ARG A 45 -4.89 -2.39 0.83
CA ARG A 45 -4.02 -2.04 1.97
C ARG A 45 -2.74 -1.35 1.54
N PHE A 46 -2.17 -1.73 0.40
CA PHE A 46 -1.03 -1.01 -0.17
C PHE A 46 -1.42 0.44 -0.48
N ALA A 47 -2.54 0.67 -1.18
CA ALA A 47 -3.07 2.01 -1.45
C ALA A 47 -3.31 2.81 -0.15
N ALA A 48 -3.88 2.17 0.87
CA ALA A 48 -4.13 2.82 2.15
C ALA A 48 -2.84 3.24 2.88
N LYS A 49 -1.79 2.40 2.83
CA LYS A 49 -0.47 2.70 3.41
C LYS A 49 0.20 3.88 2.67
N GLU A 50 0.15 3.89 1.34
CA GLU A 50 0.65 5.00 0.52
C GLU A 50 -0.12 6.30 0.77
N ALA A 51 -1.45 6.24 0.82
CA ALA A 51 -2.30 7.39 1.14
C ALA A 51 -1.97 7.96 2.53
N LEU A 52 -1.78 7.09 3.53
CA LEU A 52 -1.36 7.51 4.87
C LEU A 52 0.01 8.17 4.86
N ALA A 53 0.99 7.58 4.18
CA ALA A 53 2.34 8.15 4.06
C ALA A 53 2.30 9.57 3.46
N LYS A 54 1.46 9.80 2.45
CA LYS A 54 1.23 11.13 1.85
C LYS A 54 0.58 12.10 2.81
N ALA A 55 -0.47 11.67 3.54
CA ALA A 55 -1.13 12.51 4.54
C ALA A 55 -0.15 12.95 5.65
N LEU A 56 0.69 12.04 6.13
CA LEU A 56 1.68 12.30 7.17
C LEU A 56 2.90 13.11 6.68
N SER A 57 3.15 13.13 5.37
CA SER A 57 4.21 13.93 4.75
C SER A 57 3.75 15.33 4.32
N ALA A 58 2.49 15.70 4.62
CA ALA A 58 1.99 17.05 4.38
C ALA A 58 2.90 18.09 5.05
N GLY A 59 3.51 18.97 4.24
CA GLY A 59 4.44 20.01 4.69
C GLY A 59 5.94 19.66 4.63
N LYS A 60 6.32 18.46 4.19
CA LYS A 60 7.72 18.12 3.84
C LYS A 60 7.90 18.19 2.32
N GLY A 61 7.99 19.41 1.79
CA GLY A 61 8.28 19.71 0.39
C GLY A 61 9.41 20.70 0.27
#